data_AF-A0A834NZL2-F1
#
_entry.id   AF-A0A834NZL2-F1
#
_cell.length_a   1.000
_cell.length_b   1.000
_cell.length_c   1.000
_cell.angle_alpha   90.00
_cell.angle_beta   90.00
_cell.angle_gamma   90.00
#
_symmetry.space_group_name_H-M   'P 1'
#
loop_
_entity.id
_entity.type
_entity.pdbx_description
1 polymer ?
#
loop_
_entity_poly.entity_id
_entity_poly.type
_entity_poly.pdbx_seq_one_letter_code
_entity_poly.pdbx_strand_id
1 'polypeptide(L)'
;MIRVIKSGPAFTYEIEFINGKKINVDLVPVLEFSKDIPHMSNLSEFKVLKKQNWFAVPKPITINKQKHICWRTCFYEQEKEILSKNGQIKQIIRLMKKLRDTKNWNNIASYYIETIALNLLQEDSLFGKGSCTLSFMKMLRSMHSTLIHQCLPYYWNNDFNLLYKLNLIEMRNISNQLRKIIENIDRSIENDPYIIANYILNEKEYNELYSELNKSPSETENNEDNICMII
;
A
#
# COMPACT_ATOMS: atom_id res chain seq x y z
N MET A 1 29.36 -6.80 -3.09
CA MET A 1 29.20 -8.08 -2.34
C MET A 1 27.79 -8.59 -2.54
N ILE A 2 27.57 -9.91 -2.58
CA ILE A 2 26.23 -10.51 -2.67
C ILE A 2 26.04 -11.45 -1.49
N ARG A 3 24.94 -11.30 -0.76
CA ARG A 3 24.54 -12.17 0.35
C ARG A 3 23.12 -12.66 0.13
N VAL A 4 22.88 -13.94 0.39
CA VAL A 4 21.55 -14.54 0.28
C VAL A 4 20.98 -14.78 1.67
N ILE A 5 19.75 -14.31 1.90
CA ILE A 5 19.00 -14.50 3.13
C ILE A 5 17.67 -15.16 2.79
N LYS A 6 17.28 -16.18 3.55
CA LYS A 6 15.97 -16.80 3.43
C LYS A 6 15.01 -16.20 4.46
N SER A 7 13.95 -15.55 3.99
CA SER A 7 12.90 -14.99 4.85
C SER A 7 11.52 -15.31 4.28
N GLY A 8 10.75 -16.13 5.01
CA GLY A 8 9.44 -16.60 4.55
C GLY A 8 9.53 -17.38 3.23
N PRO A 9 8.74 -17.02 2.20
CA PRO A 9 8.78 -17.69 0.90
C PRO A 9 9.89 -17.18 -0.03
N ALA A 10 10.52 -16.06 0.30
CA ALA A 10 11.49 -15.40 -0.56
C ALA A 10 12.93 -15.85 -0.26
N PHE A 11 13.74 -15.87 -1.32
CA PHE A 11 15.19 -15.78 -1.26
C PHE A 11 15.57 -14.32 -1.52
N THR A 12 15.94 -13.60 -0.47
CA THR A 12 16.35 -12.19 -0.55
C THR A 12 17.83 -12.11 -0.85
N TYR A 13 18.19 -11.46 -1.95
CA TYR A 13 19.56 -11.15 -2.33
C TYR A 13 19.87 -9.73 -1.88
N GLU A 14 20.77 -9.58 -0.91
CA GLU A 14 21.35 -8.30 -0.51
C GLU A 14 22.56 -8.03 -1.42
N ILE A 15 22.45 -7.01 -2.26
CA ILE A 15 23.47 -6.63 -3.25
C ILE A 15 24.04 -5.27 -2.85
N GLU A 16 25.34 -5.25 -2.57
CA GLU A 16 26.10 -4.03 -2.32
C GLU A 16 26.99 -3.70 -3.51
N PHE A 17 26.74 -2.54 -4.11
CA PHE A 17 27.50 -1.99 -5.23
C PHE A 17 28.80 -1.34 -4.76
N ILE A 18 29.74 -1.17 -5.69
CA ILE A 18 31.06 -0.57 -5.41
C ILE A 18 30.93 0.87 -4.86
N ASN A 19 29.89 1.60 -5.26
CA ASN A 19 29.60 2.95 -4.77
C ASN A 19 28.87 2.98 -3.40
N GLY A 20 28.78 1.86 -2.70
CA GLY A 20 28.14 1.75 -1.38
C GLY A 20 26.61 1.71 -1.40
N LYS A 21 25.96 1.81 -2.58
CA LYS A 21 24.51 1.63 -2.69
C LYS A 21 24.14 0.18 -2.39
N LYS A 22 23.00 -0.03 -1.74
CA LYS A 22 22.47 -1.35 -1.38
C LYS A 22 21.09 -1.56 -1.99
N ILE A 23 20.87 -2.74 -2.54
CA ILE A 23 19.56 -3.19 -3.06
C ILE A 23 19.25 -4.56 -2.48
N ASN A 24 18.01 -4.75 -2.08
CA ASN A 24 17.48 -6.05 -1.67
C ASN A 24 16.50 -6.55 -2.74
N VAL A 25 16.71 -7.76 -3.26
CA VAL A 25 15.86 -8.37 -4.29
C VAL A 25 15.25 -9.66 -3.75
N ASP A 26 13.92 -9.70 -3.66
CA ASP A 26 13.18 -10.89 -3.26
C ASP A 26 12.88 -11.79 -4.47
N LEU A 27 13.48 -12.98 -4.52
CA LEU A 27 13.10 -14.04 -5.45
C LEU A 27 12.10 -14.98 -4.78
N VAL A 28 10.86 -14.98 -5.26
CA VAL A 28 9.77 -15.80 -4.71
C VAL A 28 9.39 -16.88 -5.73
N PRO A 29 9.63 -18.18 -5.46
CA PRO A 29 9.17 -19.24 -6.33
C PRO A 29 7.64 -19.33 -6.28
N VAL A 30 7.02 -19.48 -7.46
CA VAL A 30 5.56 -19.60 -7.59
C VAL A 30 5.21 -20.71 -8.56
N LEU A 31 4.04 -21.33 -8.35
CA LEU A 31 3.41 -22.20 -9.33
C LEU A 31 2.32 -21.42 -10.04
N GLU A 32 2.29 -21.46 -11.37
CA GLU A 32 1.29 -20.77 -12.18
C GLU A 32 0.19 -21.75 -12.62
N PHE A 33 -1.06 -21.29 -12.54
CA PHE A 33 -2.24 -22.06 -12.93
C PHE A 33 -3.12 -21.22 -13.86
N SER A 34 -3.55 -21.84 -14.96
CA SER A 34 -4.44 -21.22 -15.96
C SER A 34 -5.83 -21.85 -15.99
N LYS A 35 -6.09 -22.83 -15.12
CA LYS A 35 -7.35 -23.59 -14.98
C LYS A 35 -7.68 -23.73 -13.49
N ASP A 36 -8.87 -24.23 -13.19
CA ASP A 36 -9.31 -24.58 -11.83
C ASP A 36 -9.15 -23.41 -10.84
N ILE A 37 -9.91 -22.34 -11.13
CA ILE A 37 -9.91 -21.13 -10.31
C ILE A 37 -10.33 -21.52 -8.88
N PRO A 38 -9.53 -21.15 -7.86
CA PRO A 38 -9.86 -21.46 -6.47
C PRO A 38 -11.13 -20.73 -6.04
N HIS A 39 -11.74 -21.19 -4.95
CA HIS A 39 -12.90 -20.50 -4.39
C HIS A 39 -12.57 -19.03 -4.08
N MET A 40 -13.34 -18.11 -4.66
CA MET A 40 -13.11 -16.67 -4.57
C MET A 40 -14.42 -15.90 -4.55
N SER A 41 -14.48 -14.85 -3.73
CA SER A 41 -15.67 -14.00 -3.57
C SER A 41 -15.84 -13.06 -4.77
N ASN A 42 -14.73 -12.55 -5.32
CA ASN A 42 -14.70 -11.58 -6.41
C ASN A 42 -14.49 -12.23 -7.80
N LEU A 43 -15.19 -13.33 -8.07
CA LEU A 43 -15.04 -14.10 -9.31
C LEU A 43 -15.49 -13.31 -10.56
N SER A 44 -16.52 -12.47 -10.45
CA SER A 44 -16.99 -11.64 -11.56
C SER A 44 -15.92 -10.64 -12.02
N GLU A 45 -15.26 -9.98 -11.06
CA GLU A 45 -14.14 -9.09 -11.33
C GLU A 45 -12.99 -9.84 -11.99
N PHE A 46 -12.63 -11.01 -11.47
CA PHE A 46 -11.56 -11.83 -12.05
C PHE A 46 -11.81 -12.17 -13.53
N LYS A 47 -13.05 -12.50 -13.90
CA LYS A 47 -13.42 -12.91 -15.27
C LYS A 47 -13.29 -11.80 -16.32
N VAL A 48 -13.36 -10.53 -15.93
CA VAL A 48 -13.25 -9.40 -16.86
C VAL A 48 -11.81 -8.89 -17.03
N LEU A 49 -10.87 -9.41 -16.25
CA LEU A 49 -9.45 -9.05 -16.33
C LEU A 49 -8.77 -9.75 -17.51
N LYS A 50 -7.75 -9.07 -18.06
CA LYS A 50 -6.96 -9.62 -19.17
C LYS A 50 -6.12 -10.81 -18.72
N LYS A 51 -5.59 -10.75 -17.50
CA LYS A 51 -4.77 -11.80 -16.92
C LYS A 51 -5.61 -12.70 -16.03
N GLN A 52 -5.79 -13.95 -16.44
CA GLN A 52 -6.62 -14.94 -15.73
C GLN A 52 -5.80 -16.11 -15.15
N ASN A 53 -4.48 -16.02 -15.19
CA ASN A 53 -3.63 -16.99 -14.49
C ASN A 53 -3.50 -16.58 -13.02
N TRP A 54 -3.60 -17.56 -12.13
CA TRP A 54 -3.38 -17.35 -10.70
C TRP A 54 -2.15 -18.11 -10.24
N PHE A 55 -1.54 -17.64 -9.16
CA PHE A 55 -0.28 -18.19 -8.67
C PHE A 55 -0.48 -18.82 -7.30
N ALA A 56 0.25 -19.91 -7.04
CA ALA A 56 0.40 -20.44 -5.70
C ALA A 56 1.80 -20.11 -5.19
N VAL A 57 1.85 -19.42 -4.05
CA VAL A 57 3.10 -19.03 -3.36
C VAL A 57 3.27 -19.96 -2.15
N PRO A 58 4.45 -20.55 -1.92
CA PRO A 58 4.66 -21.36 -0.73
C PRO A 58 4.50 -20.49 0.51
N LYS A 59 3.96 -21.04 1.58
CA LYS A 59 3.82 -20.36 2.87
C LYS A 59 4.16 -21.36 3.96
N PRO A 60 5.35 -21.22 4.59
CA PRO A 60 5.68 -22.00 5.76
C PRO A 60 4.67 -21.67 6.87
N ILE A 61 4.02 -22.70 7.39
CA ILE A 61 3.15 -22.58 8.56
C ILE A 61 3.63 -23.54 9.65
N THR A 62 3.44 -23.14 10.91
CA THR A 62 3.72 -24.00 12.05
C THR A 62 2.39 -24.43 12.64
N ILE A 63 2.09 -25.72 12.59
CA ILE A 63 0.93 -26.34 13.23
C ILE A 63 1.47 -27.30 14.28
N ASN A 64 1.02 -27.20 15.53
CA ASN A 64 1.45 -28.09 16.62
C ASN A 64 2.98 -28.24 16.75
N LYS A 65 3.72 -27.13 16.61
CA LYS A 65 5.21 -27.07 16.60
C LYS A 65 5.89 -27.79 15.42
N GLN A 66 5.14 -28.36 14.48
CA GLN A 66 5.64 -28.95 13.24
C GLN A 66 5.55 -27.93 12.10
N LYS A 67 6.61 -27.87 11.27
CA LYS A 67 6.65 -27.00 10.09
C LYS A 67 6.01 -27.73 8.91
N HIS A 68 4.97 -27.13 8.34
CA HIS A 68 4.33 -27.59 7.11
C HIS A 68 4.53 -26.54 6.01
N ILE A 69 4.59 -27.02 4.76
CA ILE A 69 4.55 -26.16 3.59
C ILE A 69 3.11 -26.19 3.07
N CYS A 70 2.44 -25.05 3.18
CA CYS A 70 1.16 -24.84 2.51
C CYS A 70 1.35 -23.91 1.32
N TRP A 71 0.38 -23.89 0.42
CA TRP A 71 0.36 -23.00 -0.73
C TRP A 71 -0.75 -21.97 -0.54
N ARG A 72 -0.43 -20.70 -0.76
CA ARG A 72 -1.38 -19.59 -0.70
C ARG A 72 -1.64 -19.08 -2.11
N THR A 73 -2.90 -18.84 -2.43
CA THR A 73 -3.30 -18.18 -3.68
C THR A 73 -2.72 -16.76 -3.75
N CYS A 74 -2.35 -16.34 -4.95
CA CYS A 74 -1.77 -15.04 -5.24
C CYS A 74 -2.30 -14.56 -6.58
N PHE A 75 -2.83 -13.35 -6.57
CA PHE A 75 -3.46 -12.69 -7.72
C PHE A 75 -2.78 -11.36 -8.03
N TYR A 76 -1.45 -11.32 -7.88
CA TYR A 76 -0.65 -10.11 -7.99
C TYR A 76 -0.86 -9.40 -9.33
N GLU A 77 -0.93 -10.15 -10.42
CA GLU A 77 -1.10 -9.57 -11.75
C GLU A 77 -2.48 -8.91 -11.90
N GLN A 78 -3.52 -9.53 -11.36
CA GLN A 78 -4.89 -9.01 -11.34
C GLN A 78 -4.99 -7.76 -10.49
N GLU A 79 -4.46 -7.78 -9.27
CA GLU A 79 -4.43 -6.62 -8.38
C GLU A 79 -3.68 -5.46 -9.04
N LYS A 80 -2.54 -5.73 -9.69
CA LYS A 80 -1.79 -4.73 -10.45
C LYS A 80 -2.61 -4.15 -11.60
N GLU A 81 -3.36 -4.98 -12.32
CA GLU A 81 -4.25 -4.55 -13.41
C GLU A 81 -5.35 -3.63 -12.88
N ILE A 82 -6.07 -4.05 -11.82
CA ILE A 82 -7.14 -3.28 -11.17
C ILE A 82 -6.58 -1.92 -10.71
N LEU A 83 -5.52 -1.91 -9.91
CA LEU A 83 -4.96 -0.67 -9.36
C LEU A 83 -4.37 0.25 -10.45
N SER A 84 -3.95 -0.30 -11.60
CA SER A 84 -3.40 0.51 -12.70
C SER A 84 -4.44 1.25 -13.53
N LYS A 85 -5.68 0.73 -13.60
CA LYS A 85 -6.73 1.31 -14.44
C LYS A 85 -7.62 2.31 -13.70
N ASN A 86 -7.50 2.38 -12.38
CA ASN A 86 -8.38 3.19 -11.53
C ASN A 86 -7.70 4.49 -11.10
N GLY A 87 -7.64 5.45 -12.02
CA GLY A 87 -7.28 6.85 -11.74
C GLY A 87 -6.04 7.03 -10.88
N GLN A 88 -6.16 7.83 -9.81
CA GLN A 88 -5.04 8.22 -8.95
C GLN A 88 -4.74 7.21 -7.82
N ILE A 89 -5.37 6.03 -7.79
CA ILE A 89 -5.29 5.10 -6.65
C ILE A 89 -3.85 4.70 -6.30
N LYS A 90 -2.97 4.51 -7.29
CA LYS A 90 -1.55 4.22 -7.01
C LYS A 90 -0.85 5.35 -6.26
N GLN A 91 -1.18 6.61 -6.57
CA GLN A 91 -0.64 7.76 -5.84
C GLN A 91 -1.20 7.79 -4.41
N ILE A 92 -2.50 7.55 -4.23
CA ILE A 92 -3.10 7.47 -2.89
C ILE A 92 -2.46 6.36 -2.04
N ILE A 93 -2.23 5.17 -2.61
CA ILE A 93 -1.54 4.07 -1.93
C ILE A 93 -0.13 4.48 -1.52
N ARG A 94 0.61 5.22 -2.38
CA ARG A 94 1.94 5.74 -2.04
C ARG A 94 1.88 6.71 -0.86
N LEU A 95 0.92 7.65 -0.86
CA LEU A 95 0.71 8.59 0.25
C LEU A 95 0.38 7.87 1.57
N MET A 96 -0.48 6.85 1.52
CA MET A 96 -0.84 6.05 2.70
C MET A 96 0.36 5.24 3.24
N LYS A 97 1.17 4.65 2.35
CA LYS A 97 2.41 3.97 2.75
C LYS A 97 3.40 4.96 3.37
N LYS A 98 3.55 6.14 2.77
CA LYS A 98 4.42 7.20 3.30
C LYS A 98 3.97 7.65 4.69
N LEU A 99 2.67 7.86 4.89
CA LEU A 99 2.12 8.15 6.22
C LEU A 99 2.45 7.05 7.24
N ARG A 100 2.22 5.78 6.88
CA ARG A 100 2.55 4.64 7.72
C ARG A 100 4.02 4.66 8.15
N ASP A 101 4.92 4.90 7.20
CA ASP A 101 6.36 4.91 7.44
C ASP A 101 6.76 6.09 8.35
N THR A 102 6.25 7.30 8.07
CA THR A 102 6.49 8.50 8.89
C THR A 102 5.95 8.34 10.32
N LYS A 103 4.88 7.56 10.52
CA LYS A 103 4.31 7.26 11.84
C LYS A 103 4.85 5.98 12.49
N ASN A 104 5.81 5.30 11.85
CA ASN A 104 6.44 4.06 12.32
C ASN A 104 5.43 2.93 12.61
N TRP A 105 4.36 2.81 11.81
CA TRP A 105 3.37 1.72 11.95
C TRP A 105 3.86 0.44 11.26
N ASN A 106 4.98 -0.09 11.74
CA ASN A 106 5.74 -1.20 11.12
C ASN A 106 4.95 -2.51 11.00
N ASN A 107 3.89 -2.67 11.81
CA ASN A 107 3.02 -3.83 11.82
C ASN A 107 1.90 -3.77 10.74
N ILE A 108 1.72 -2.63 10.08
CA ILE A 108 0.79 -2.47 8.95
C ILE A 108 1.52 -2.82 7.65
N ALA A 109 1.32 -4.04 7.16
CA ALA A 109 1.89 -4.46 5.90
C ALA A 109 1.39 -3.60 4.72
N SER A 110 2.25 -3.35 3.73
CA SER A 110 1.88 -2.66 2.49
C SER A 110 0.67 -3.30 1.80
N TYR A 111 0.55 -4.63 1.91
CA TYR A 111 -0.56 -5.39 1.36
C TYR A 111 -1.91 -5.08 2.03
N TYR A 112 -1.92 -4.68 3.31
CA TYR A 112 -3.17 -4.26 3.97
C TYR A 112 -3.67 -2.95 3.37
N ILE A 113 -2.76 -2.00 3.13
CA ILE A 113 -3.05 -0.71 2.49
C ILE A 113 -3.60 -0.94 1.07
N GLU A 114 -2.99 -1.83 0.29
CA GLU A 114 -3.47 -2.18 -1.06
C GLU A 114 -4.85 -2.87 -1.02
N THR A 115 -5.06 -3.79 -0.07
CA THR A 115 -6.36 -4.47 0.09
C THR A 115 -7.48 -3.50 0.47
N ILE A 116 -7.21 -2.51 1.33
CA ILE A 116 -8.17 -1.43 1.64
C ILE A 116 -8.56 -0.68 0.36
N ALA A 117 -7.59 -0.34 -0.49
CA ALA A 117 -7.88 0.35 -1.75
C ALA A 117 -8.71 -0.52 -2.71
N LEU A 118 -8.41 -1.82 -2.81
CA LEU A 118 -9.17 -2.77 -3.63
C LEU A 118 -10.61 -2.91 -3.15
N ASN A 119 -10.83 -3.08 -1.84
CA ASN A 119 -12.17 -3.15 -1.25
C ASN A 119 -12.96 -1.85 -1.50
N LEU A 120 -12.31 -0.68 -1.36
CA LEU A 120 -12.95 0.61 -1.67
C LEU A 120 -13.33 0.77 -3.15
N LEU A 121 -12.52 0.24 -4.08
CA LEU A 121 -12.84 0.26 -5.51
C LEU A 121 -14.04 -0.64 -5.84
N GLN A 122 -14.17 -1.76 -5.13
CA GLN A 122 -15.32 -2.65 -5.26
C GLN A 122 -16.61 -2.00 -4.73
N GLU A 123 -16.51 -1.27 -3.62
CA GLU A 123 -17.66 -0.59 -3.00
C GLU A 123 -18.06 0.70 -3.73
N ASP A 124 -17.10 1.41 -4.34
CA ASP A 124 -17.30 2.69 -5.01
C ASP A 124 -16.48 2.81 -6.29
N SER A 125 -17.17 2.67 -7.42
CA SER A 125 -16.58 2.80 -8.76
C SER A 125 -16.06 4.20 -9.13
N LEU A 126 -16.37 5.23 -8.32
CA LEU A 126 -15.85 6.60 -8.48
C LEU A 126 -14.61 6.87 -7.63
N PHE A 127 -14.25 5.95 -6.73
CA PHE A 127 -13.06 6.09 -5.90
C PHE A 127 -11.80 6.20 -6.79
N GLY A 128 -11.00 7.24 -6.53
CA GLY A 128 -9.81 7.55 -7.32
C GLY A 128 -10.04 8.32 -8.62
N LYS A 129 -11.30 8.63 -8.98
CA LYS A 129 -11.65 9.51 -10.12
C LYS A 129 -11.87 10.97 -9.71
N GLY A 130 -12.04 11.25 -8.41
CA GLY A 130 -12.18 12.59 -7.86
C GLY A 130 -10.84 13.24 -7.49
N SER A 131 -10.88 14.21 -6.57
CA SER A 131 -9.66 14.85 -6.09
C SER A 131 -8.77 13.87 -5.30
N CYS A 132 -7.45 14.09 -5.37
CA CYS A 132 -6.46 13.34 -4.61
C CYS A 132 -6.76 13.42 -3.10
N THR A 133 -7.04 14.62 -2.59
CA THR A 133 -7.42 14.87 -1.19
C THR A 133 -8.64 14.06 -0.77
N LEU A 134 -9.72 14.06 -1.55
CA LEU A 134 -10.92 13.30 -1.22
C LEU A 134 -10.64 11.80 -1.17
N SER A 135 -9.90 11.28 -2.16
CA SER A 135 -9.54 9.86 -2.23
C SER A 135 -8.63 9.47 -1.06
N PHE A 136 -7.65 10.31 -0.71
CA PHE A 136 -6.78 10.09 0.44
C PHE A 136 -7.55 10.08 1.75
N MET A 137 -8.44 11.05 1.98
CA MET A 137 -9.28 11.09 3.18
C MET A 137 -10.23 9.89 3.27
N LYS A 138 -10.80 9.45 2.13
CA LYS A 138 -11.61 8.23 2.10
C LYS A 138 -10.79 6.99 2.52
N MET A 139 -9.55 6.90 2.04
CA MET A 139 -8.65 5.80 2.38
C MET A 139 -8.21 5.82 3.86
N LEU A 140 -7.96 7.01 4.44
CA LEU A 140 -7.70 7.17 5.87
C LEU A 140 -8.87 6.71 6.74
N ARG A 141 -10.08 7.16 6.41
CA ARG A 141 -11.30 6.78 7.15
C ARG A 141 -11.59 5.29 7.03
N SER A 142 -11.36 4.69 5.86
CA SER A 142 -11.49 3.25 5.66
C SER A 142 -10.49 2.49 6.52
N MET A 143 -9.20 2.86 6.49
CA MET A 143 -8.18 2.25 7.36
C MET A 143 -8.52 2.37 8.85
N HIS A 144 -9.00 3.54 9.28
CA HIS A 144 -9.47 3.74 10.65
C HIS A 144 -10.63 2.79 11.02
N SER A 145 -11.63 2.70 10.15
CA SER A 145 -12.77 1.79 10.32
C SER A 145 -12.32 0.33 10.39
N THR A 146 -11.47 -0.12 9.47
CA THR A 146 -10.90 -1.47 9.43
C THR A 146 -10.22 -1.83 10.76
N LEU A 147 -9.46 -0.92 11.35
CA LEU A 147 -8.75 -1.14 12.61
C LEU A 147 -9.69 -1.15 13.84
N ILE A 148 -10.74 -0.32 13.85
CA ILE A 148 -11.76 -0.35 14.91
C ILE A 148 -12.52 -1.68 14.90
N HIS A 149 -12.97 -2.11 13.72
CA HIS A 149 -13.71 -3.35 13.55
C HIS A 149 -12.81 -4.60 13.57
N GLN A 150 -11.49 -4.40 13.60
CA GLN A 150 -10.48 -5.46 13.61
C GLN A 150 -10.64 -6.43 12.43
N CYS A 151 -11.13 -5.92 11.31
CA CYS A 151 -11.52 -6.73 10.16
C CYS A 151 -11.07 -6.05 8.87
N LEU A 152 -10.16 -6.72 8.16
CA LEU A 152 -9.83 -6.43 6.77
C LEU A 152 -10.09 -7.69 5.95
N PRO A 153 -11.27 -7.84 5.33
CA PRO A 153 -11.51 -8.99 4.48
C PRO A 153 -10.51 -8.98 3.32
N TYR A 154 -9.94 -10.14 3.04
CA TYR A 154 -9.09 -10.34 1.89
C TYR A 154 -9.92 -10.19 0.61
N TYR A 155 -9.45 -9.33 -0.30
CA TYR A 155 -10.19 -8.95 -1.50
C TYR A 155 -10.67 -10.16 -2.31
N TRP A 156 -9.82 -11.15 -2.56
CA TRP A 156 -10.20 -12.29 -3.39
C TRP A 156 -11.03 -13.34 -2.66
N ASN A 157 -10.97 -13.41 -1.33
CA ASN A 157 -11.77 -14.32 -0.54
C ASN A 157 -12.06 -13.71 0.85
N ASN A 158 -13.28 -13.22 1.02
CA ASN A 158 -13.72 -12.48 2.20
C ASN A 158 -13.84 -13.35 3.48
N ASP A 159 -13.72 -14.68 3.39
CA ASP A 159 -13.66 -15.55 4.57
C ASP A 159 -12.35 -15.34 5.36
N PHE A 160 -11.33 -14.73 4.75
CA PHE A 160 -10.06 -14.48 5.39
C PHE A 160 -9.92 -13.03 5.85
N ASN A 161 -9.85 -12.83 7.16
CA ASN A 161 -9.47 -11.54 7.75
C ASN A 161 -7.94 -11.38 7.77
N LEU A 162 -7.40 -10.37 7.10
CA LEU A 162 -5.95 -10.10 7.06
C LEU A 162 -5.38 -9.61 8.39
N LEU A 163 -6.20 -9.06 9.28
CA LEU A 163 -5.75 -8.53 10.58
C LEU A 163 -5.67 -9.57 11.70
N TYR A 164 -5.98 -10.85 11.45
CA TYR A 164 -6.09 -11.88 12.49
C TYR A 164 -4.83 -12.09 13.35
N LYS A 165 -3.65 -11.67 12.88
CA LYS A 165 -2.37 -11.76 13.62
C LYS A 165 -1.95 -10.45 14.29
N LEU A 166 -2.64 -9.36 14.01
CA LEU A 166 -2.27 -8.04 14.50
C LEU A 166 -2.69 -7.91 15.97
N ASN A 167 -1.84 -7.30 16.79
CA ASN A 167 -2.11 -7.15 18.21
C ASN A 167 -3.23 -6.12 18.43
N LEU A 168 -4.20 -6.44 19.31
CA LEU A 168 -5.36 -5.59 19.59
C LEU A 168 -4.98 -4.20 20.14
N ILE A 169 -3.96 -4.15 21.01
CA ILE A 169 -3.46 -2.91 21.61
C ILE A 169 -2.82 -2.04 20.53
N GLU A 170 -2.02 -2.64 19.65
CA GLU A 170 -1.42 -1.92 18.52
C GLU A 170 -2.49 -1.37 17.57
N MET A 171 -3.50 -2.17 17.21
CA MET A 171 -4.62 -1.71 16.38
C MET A 171 -5.35 -0.53 17.01
N ARG A 172 -5.62 -0.60 18.32
CA ARG A 172 -6.27 0.49 19.07
C ARG A 172 -5.41 1.75 19.12
N ASN A 173 -4.10 1.61 19.27
CA ASN A 173 -3.18 2.75 19.28
C ASN A 173 -3.14 3.44 17.92
N ILE A 174 -3.03 2.66 16.84
CA ILE A 174 -3.01 3.20 15.47
C ILE A 174 -4.35 3.82 15.12
N SER A 175 -5.48 3.19 15.46
CA SER A 175 -6.81 3.77 15.20
C SER A 175 -7.01 5.09 15.95
N ASN A 176 -6.58 5.20 17.20
CA ASN A 176 -6.63 6.46 17.94
C ASN A 176 -5.75 7.56 17.30
N GLN A 177 -4.57 7.21 16.80
CA GLN A 177 -3.72 8.16 16.07
C GLN A 177 -4.37 8.62 14.76
N LEU A 178 -4.88 7.67 13.97
CA LEU A 178 -5.62 7.97 12.73
C LEU A 178 -6.81 8.88 13.00
N ARG A 179 -7.60 8.63 14.04
CA ARG A 179 -8.72 9.48 14.44
C ARG A 179 -8.29 10.92 14.67
N LYS A 180 -7.21 11.12 15.44
CA LYS A 180 -6.66 12.46 15.71
C LYS A 180 -6.17 13.15 14.42
N ILE A 181 -5.52 12.42 13.54
CA ILE A 181 -5.04 12.93 12.24
C ILE A 181 -6.23 13.38 11.38
N ILE A 182 -7.24 12.50 11.23
CA ILE A 182 -8.46 12.78 10.46
C ILE A 182 -9.17 14.00 11.02
N GLU A 183 -9.42 14.03 12.33
CA GLU A 183 -10.09 15.15 13.00
C GLU A 183 -9.33 16.47 12.83
N ASN A 184 -7.99 16.46 12.81
CA ASN A 184 -7.22 17.68 12.61
C ASN A 184 -7.25 18.15 11.16
N ILE A 185 -7.09 17.23 10.19
CA ILE A 185 -7.20 17.57 8.77
C ILE A 185 -8.58 18.16 8.48
N ASP A 186 -9.65 17.53 8.97
CA ASP A 186 -11.03 18.01 8.76
C ASP A 186 -11.24 19.45 9.27
N ARG A 187 -10.62 19.83 10.39
CA ARG A 187 -10.77 21.18 10.96
C ARG A 187 -9.90 22.23 10.29
N SER A 188 -8.81 21.82 9.65
CA SER A 188 -7.74 22.75 9.20
C SER A 188 -7.58 22.83 7.69
N ILE A 189 -8.08 21.87 6.92
CA ILE A 189 -7.81 21.76 5.47
C ILE A 189 -8.24 22.99 4.66
N GLU A 190 -9.26 23.73 5.11
CA GLU A 190 -9.70 24.96 4.45
C GLU A 190 -8.73 26.13 4.64
N ASN A 191 -7.98 26.14 5.74
CA ASN A 191 -7.12 27.26 6.15
C ASN A 191 -5.62 26.95 6.07
N ASP A 192 -5.25 25.66 6.05
CA ASP A 192 -3.87 25.18 5.97
C ASP A 192 -3.74 24.21 4.78
N PRO A 193 -3.25 24.68 3.61
CA PRO A 193 -3.09 23.84 2.42
C PRO A 193 -2.01 22.75 2.62
N TYR A 194 -1.17 22.85 3.66
CA TYR A 194 -0.08 21.92 3.93
C TYR A 194 -0.38 20.93 5.06
N ILE A 195 -1.59 20.95 5.64
CA ILE A 195 -1.94 20.12 6.79
C ILE A 195 -1.71 18.62 6.53
N ILE A 196 -1.98 18.15 5.31
CA ILE A 196 -1.75 16.76 4.93
C ILE A 196 -0.25 16.47 4.84
N ALA A 197 0.52 17.38 4.23
CA ALA A 197 1.96 17.24 4.12
C ALA A 197 2.64 17.15 5.49
N ASN A 198 2.17 17.91 6.48
CA ASN A 198 2.62 17.86 7.87
C ASN A 198 2.53 16.47 8.52
N TYR A 199 1.59 15.63 8.06
CA TYR A 199 1.45 14.27 8.58
C TYR A 199 2.21 13.22 7.78
N ILE A 200 2.35 13.43 6.47
CA ILE A 200 2.94 12.47 5.53
C ILE A 200 4.45 12.61 5.49
N LEU A 201 4.97 13.83 5.46
CA LEU A 201 6.39 14.11 5.30
C LEU A 201 7.11 14.09 6.65
N ASN A 202 8.39 13.71 6.63
CA ASN A 202 9.27 14.00 7.78
C ASN A 202 9.69 15.48 7.76
N GLU A 203 10.28 15.95 8.85
CA GLU A 203 10.67 17.36 9.01
C GLU A 203 11.58 17.87 7.88
N LYS A 204 12.54 17.05 7.45
CA LYS A 204 13.45 17.40 6.35
C LYS A 204 12.69 17.57 5.03
N GLU A 205 11.88 16.60 4.66
CA GLU A 205 11.08 16.62 3.42
C GLU A 205 10.06 17.76 3.43
N TYR A 206 9.47 18.05 4.59
CA TYR A 206 8.53 19.16 4.75
C TYR A 206 9.22 20.51 4.51
N ASN A 207 10.41 20.70 5.10
CA ASN A 207 11.21 21.92 4.90
C ASN A 207 11.67 22.07 3.45
N GLU A 208 12.04 20.97 2.79
CA GLU A 208 12.38 20.96 1.36
C GLU A 208 11.18 21.43 0.51
N LEU A 209 10.00 20.82 0.71
CA LEU A 209 8.77 21.24 0.02
C LEU A 209 8.45 22.72 0.25
N TYR A 210 8.52 23.17 1.51
CA TYR A 210 8.24 24.55 1.87
C TYR A 210 9.24 25.52 1.22
N SER A 211 10.52 25.13 1.13
CA SER A 211 11.55 25.94 0.48
C SER A 211 11.35 26.06 -1.03
N GLU A 212 10.92 24.98 -1.70
CA GLU A 212 10.67 24.99 -3.15
C GLU A 212 9.49 25.88 -3.52
N LEU A 213 8.42 25.87 -2.72
CA LEU A 213 7.22 26.66 -2.97
C LEU A 213 7.39 28.15 -2.69
N ASN A 214 8.40 28.53 -1.90
CA ASN A 214 8.71 29.92 -1.58
C ASN A 214 9.85 30.50 -2.42
N LYS A 215 10.41 29.75 -3.38
CA LYS A 215 11.30 30.33 -4.40
C LYS A 215 10.45 31.17 -5.36
N SER A 216 10.79 32.46 -5.49
CA SER A 216 10.13 33.37 -6.42
C SER A 216 10.34 32.95 -7.89
N PRO A 217 9.43 33.30 -8.83
CA PRO A 217 9.54 32.92 -10.25
C PRO A 217 10.77 33.45 -11.00
N SER A 218 11.59 34.29 -10.36
CA SER A 218 12.70 35.02 -11.00
C SER A 218 13.97 34.19 -11.28
N GLU A 219 13.98 32.89 -11.00
CA GLU A 219 15.14 32.01 -11.27
C GLU A 219 14.83 30.86 -12.24
N THR A 220 13.64 30.82 -12.85
CA THR A 220 13.20 29.75 -13.78
C THR A 220 13.14 30.14 -15.26
N GLU A 221 13.63 31.32 -15.66
CA GLU A 221 13.93 31.61 -17.06
C GLU A 221 15.42 31.35 -17.32
N ASN A 222 15.81 30.07 -17.42
CA ASN A 222 17.00 29.59 -18.16
C ASN A 222 17.14 28.05 -18.15
N ASN A 223 16.04 27.30 -18.21
CA ASN A 223 16.08 25.87 -18.55
C ASN A 223 14.71 25.38 -19.03
N GLU A 224 14.39 25.66 -20.28
CA GLU A 224 13.16 25.20 -20.95
C GLU A 224 13.17 23.71 -21.37
N ASP A 225 14.13 22.89 -20.94
CA ASP A 225 14.24 21.50 -21.41
C ASP A 225 14.07 20.40 -20.35
N ASN A 226 13.32 20.62 -19.26
CA ASN A 226 13.01 19.51 -18.33
C ASN A 226 11.67 19.59 -17.58
N ILE A 227 10.63 20.14 -18.20
CA ILE A 227 9.26 19.93 -17.72
C ILE A 227 8.68 18.69 -18.41
N CYS A 228 8.99 17.51 -17.87
CA CYS A 228 8.12 16.36 -18.02
C CYS A 228 8.25 15.36 -16.86
N MET A 229 7.12 15.12 -16.21
CA MET A 229 6.75 13.96 -15.38
C MET A 229 7.35 13.84 -13.97
N ILE A 230 6.72 14.55 -13.03
CA ILE A 230 6.30 13.91 -11.76
C ILE A 230 4.77 13.84 -11.76
N ILE A 231 4.20 12.75 -12.29
CA ILE A 231 2.86 12.23 -11.97
C ILE A 231 2.91 10.70 -11.99
#